data_AF-A0A1F3VA47-F1
#
_entry.id   AF-A0A1F3VA47-F1
#
_cell.length_a   1.000
_cell.length_b   1.000
_cell.length_c   1.000
_cell.angle_alpha   90.00
_cell.angle_beta   90.00
_cell.angle_gamma   90.00
#
_symmetry.space_group_name_H-M   'P 1'
#
loop_
_entity.id
_entity.type
_entity.pdbx_description
1 polymer ?
#
loop_
_entity_poly.entity_id
_entity_poly.type
_entity_poly.pdbx_seq_one_letter_code
_entity_poly.pdbx_strand_id
1 'polypeptide(L)'
;MNNGGGGHITGEPLHPHDMIDFRPLTKDRIIENCAPLYEKGHSLREIQEKTGIPITTIRDTFVSKGLAIRNFITGQNIPSDKTKCRYPGAAPFGYAFLDGQLVLDVKKHLIVRKILKLNQSGKSNQAIADELNNQKLRPRFATKWERRGVFAVIKREQKNKK
;
A
#
# COMPACT_ATOMS: atom_id res chain seq x y z
N MET A 1 87.33 1.53 -1.39
CA MET A 1 86.64 1.86 -2.65
C MET A 1 85.64 0.76 -2.94
N ASN A 2 84.35 1.10 -3.08
CA ASN A 2 83.24 0.31 -3.67
C ASN A 2 82.93 -1.08 -3.05
N ASN A 3 81.73 -1.64 -3.06
CA ASN A 3 80.33 -1.23 -3.26
C ASN A 3 79.51 -2.52 -3.01
N GLY A 4 78.23 -2.41 -2.67
CA GLY A 4 77.25 -3.45 -3.02
C GLY A 4 76.52 -4.13 -1.85
N GLY A 5 75.55 -3.42 -1.26
CA GLY A 5 74.46 -4.06 -0.53
C GLY A 5 73.45 -4.64 -1.53
N GLY A 6 73.33 -5.97 -1.57
CA GLY A 6 72.30 -6.69 -2.32
C GLY A 6 71.18 -7.14 -1.37
N GLY A 7 70.15 -6.30 -1.21
CA GLY A 7 68.91 -6.71 -0.56
C GLY A 7 68.13 -7.63 -1.49
N HIS A 8 68.04 -8.91 -1.14
CA HIS A 8 67.13 -9.84 -1.80
C HIS A 8 65.69 -9.48 -1.42
N ILE A 9 64.98 -8.83 -2.34
CA ILE A 9 63.52 -8.78 -2.34
C ILE A 9 63.00 -10.17 -2.73
N THR A 10 62.61 -10.98 -1.76
CA THR A 10 61.78 -12.16 -2.01
C THR A 10 60.38 -11.65 -2.35
N GLY A 11 60.15 -11.38 -3.64
CA GLY A 11 58.81 -11.15 -4.16
C GLY A 11 58.01 -12.43 -4.04
N GLU A 12 57.16 -12.51 -3.02
CA GLU A 12 56.03 -13.44 -2.98
C GLU A 12 55.18 -13.22 -4.25
N PRO A 13 54.93 -14.25 -5.07
CA PRO A 13 54.01 -14.12 -6.19
C PRO A 13 52.59 -14.01 -5.63
N LEU A 14 52.02 -12.80 -5.65
CA LEU A 14 50.60 -12.58 -5.42
C LEU A 14 49.78 -13.49 -6.34
N HIS A 15 49.05 -14.43 -5.74
CA HIS A 15 48.16 -15.32 -6.48
C HIS A 15 47.14 -14.51 -7.30
N PRO A 16 47.03 -14.71 -8.63
CA PRO A 16 46.17 -13.93 -9.51
C PRO A 16 44.67 -14.29 -9.43
N HIS A 17 44.21 -15.00 -8.38
CA HIS A 17 42.95 -15.75 -8.45
C HIS A 17 41.80 -15.32 -7.54
N ASP A 18 41.94 -14.27 -6.73
CA ASP A 18 40.78 -13.70 -6.02
C ASP A 18 40.40 -12.34 -6.61
N MET A 19 40.12 -12.32 -7.92
CA MET A 19 39.27 -11.28 -8.48
C MET A 19 37.88 -11.46 -7.86
N ILE A 20 37.54 -10.65 -6.87
CA ILE A 20 36.17 -10.52 -6.38
C ILE A 20 35.38 -9.90 -7.53
N ASP A 21 34.73 -10.77 -8.30
CA ASP A 21 33.81 -10.41 -9.37
C ASP A 21 32.58 -9.75 -8.73
N PHE A 22 32.66 -8.43 -8.52
CA PHE A 22 31.54 -7.62 -8.07
C PHE A 22 30.54 -7.50 -9.22
N ARG A 23 29.74 -8.55 -9.41
CA ARG A 23 28.76 -8.60 -10.49
C ARG A 23 27.45 -7.98 -9.98
N PRO A 24 27.11 -6.74 -10.37
CA PRO A 24 25.93 -6.06 -9.84
C PRO A 24 24.66 -6.86 -10.19
N LEU A 25 23.69 -6.81 -9.28
CA LEU A 25 22.38 -7.43 -9.46
C LEU A 25 21.49 -6.51 -10.31
N THR A 26 21.80 -6.41 -11.60
CA THR A 26 21.02 -5.60 -12.55
C THR A 26 19.72 -6.32 -12.93
N LYS A 27 18.69 -5.55 -13.31
CA LYS A 27 17.39 -6.12 -13.71
C LYS A 27 17.52 -7.07 -14.91
N ASP A 28 18.36 -6.74 -15.88
CA ASP A 28 18.59 -7.57 -17.07
C ASP A 28 19.21 -8.92 -16.71
N ARG A 29 20.19 -8.92 -15.81
CA ARG A 29 20.83 -10.14 -15.35
C ARG A 29 19.92 -11.01 -14.49
N ILE A 30 18.99 -10.40 -13.74
CA ILE A 30 17.95 -11.17 -13.04
C ILE A 30 17.07 -11.89 -14.07
N ILE A 31 16.71 -11.25 -15.18
CA ILE A 31 15.96 -11.90 -16.26
C ILE A 31 16.77 -13.05 -16.88
N GLU A 32 18.03 -12.82 -17.25
CA GLU A 32 18.89 -13.85 -17.86
C GLU A 32 18.99 -15.12 -17.01
N ASN A 33 19.12 -14.97 -15.69
CA ASN A 33 19.24 -16.11 -14.79
C ASN A 33 17.89 -16.74 -14.41
N CYS A 34 16.86 -15.93 -14.17
CA CYS A 34 15.59 -16.39 -13.61
C CYS A 34 14.56 -16.77 -14.70
N ALA A 35 14.56 -16.14 -15.87
CA ALA A 35 13.59 -16.42 -16.93
C ALA A 35 13.67 -17.86 -17.46
N PRO A 36 14.85 -18.46 -17.72
CA PRO A 36 14.92 -19.86 -18.15
C PRO A 36 14.40 -20.85 -17.10
N LEU A 37 14.61 -20.55 -15.82
CA LEU A 37 14.07 -21.37 -14.73
C LEU A 37 12.54 -21.26 -14.68
N TYR A 38 12.01 -20.07 -14.93
CA TYR A 38 10.58 -19.82 -14.97
C TYR A 38 9.89 -20.53 -16.14
N GLU A 39 10.48 -20.48 -17.34
CA GLU A 39 10.01 -21.19 -18.53
C GLU A 39 9.97 -22.70 -18.32
N LYS A 40 10.96 -23.26 -17.63
CA LYS A 40 11.01 -24.68 -17.22
C LYS A 40 9.93 -25.09 -16.21
N GLY A 41 9.09 -24.17 -15.76
CA GLY A 41 7.98 -24.46 -14.86
C GLY A 41 8.26 -24.17 -13.38
N HIS A 42 9.47 -23.71 -13.02
CA HIS A 42 9.77 -23.42 -11.61
C HIS A 42 8.90 -22.28 -11.06
N SER A 43 8.51 -22.42 -9.80
CA SER A 43 7.82 -21.35 -9.09
C SER A 43 8.78 -20.22 -8.71
N LEU A 44 8.28 -19.00 -8.52
CA LEU A 44 9.13 -17.89 -8.09
C LEU A 44 9.82 -18.16 -6.73
N ARG A 45 9.23 -19.01 -5.89
CA ARG A 45 9.82 -19.46 -4.62
C ARG A 45 10.99 -20.42 -4.85
N GLU A 46 10.83 -21.40 -5.74
CA GLU A 46 11.93 -22.31 -6.11
C GLU A 46 13.08 -21.56 -6.81
N ILE A 47 12.75 -20.55 -7.61
CA ILE A 47 13.77 -19.69 -8.24
C ILE A 47 14.51 -18.88 -7.17
N GLN A 48 13.81 -18.34 -6.17
CA GLN A 48 14.46 -17.69 -5.03
C GLN A 48 15.40 -18.66 -4.30
N GLU A 49 14.97 -19.88 -4.00
CA GLU A 49 15.80 -20.88 -3.30
C GLU A 49 17.06 -21.24 -4.11
N LYS A 50 16.95 -21.31 -5.44
CA LYS A 50 18.08 -21.62 -6.33
C LYS A 50 19.03 -20.45 -6.57
N THR A 51 18.51 -19.22 -6.63
CA THR A 51 19.29 -18.03 -7.03
C THR A 51 19.67 -17.14 -5.86
N GLY A 52 19.05 -17.31 -4.70
CA GLY A 52 19.19 -16.42 -3.54
C GLY A 52 18.54 -15.04 -3.74
N ILE A 53 17.91 -14.77 -4.90
CA ILE A 53 17.30 -13.48 -5.20
C ILE A 53 15.92 -13.42 -4.55
N PRO A 54 15.57 -12.34 -3.82
CA PRO A 54 14.25 -12.22 -3.21
C PRO A 54 13.11 -12.32 -4.23
N ILE A 55 12.04 -13.06 -3.87
CA ILE A 55 10.85 -13.25 -4.71
C ILE A 55 10.21 -11.94 -5.18
N THR A 56 10.27 -10.88 -4.37
CA THR A 56 9.76 -9.54 -4.72
C THR A 56 10.57 -8.94 -5.86
N THR A 57 11.90 -9.03 -5.81
CA THR A 57 12.80 -8.54 -6.85
C THR A 57 12.60 -9.30 -8.17
N ILE A 58 12.47 -10.63 -8.12
CA ILE A 58 12.17 -11.44 -9.31
C ILE A 58 10.82 -11.06 -9.90
N ARG A 59 9.79 -10.91 -9.04
CA ARG A 59 8.44 -10.49 -9.46
C ARG A 59 8.46 -9.12 -10.14
N ASP A 60 9.09 -8.13 -9.52
CA ASP A 60 9.10 -6.75 -10.02
C ASP A 60 9.90 -6.62 -11.32
N THR A 61 11.01 -7.36 -11.45
CA THR A 61 11.78 -7.42 -12.69
C THR A 61 11.00 -8.06 -13.83
N PHE A 62 10.28 -9.16 -13.57
CA PHE A 62 9.43 -9.83 -14.57
C PHE A 62 8.30 -8.91 -15.03
N VAL A 63 7.59 -8.26 -14.11
CA VAL A 63 6.54 -7.29 -14.44
C VAL A 63 7.11 -6.11 -15.23
N SER A 64 8.25 -5.56 -14.80
CA SER A 64 8.90 -4.44 -15.48
C SER A 64 9.36 -4.76 -16.90
N LYS A 65 9.60 -6.04 -17.22
CA LYS A 65 10.02 -6.51 -18.54
C LYS A 65 8.88 -7.11 -19.37
N GLY A 66 7.63 -7.03 -18.86
CA GLY A 66 6.45 -7.51 -19.55
C GLY A 66 6.22 -9.02 -19.49
N LEU A 67 6.94 -9.75 -18.62
CA LEU A 67 6.70 -11.18 -18.42
C LEU A 67 5.45 -11.41 -17.56
N ALA A 68 4.53 -12.20 -18.09
CA ALA A 68 3.30 -12.59 -17.38
C ALA A 68 3.64 -13.56 -16.23
N ILE A 69 3.26 -13.20 -15.01
CA ILE A 69 3.41 -14.07 -13.85
C ILE A 69 2.19 -15.01 -13.75
N ARG A 70 2.43 -16.31 -13.90
CA ARG A 70 1.50 -17.41 -13.66
C ARG A 70 0.82 -17.26 -12.29
N ASN A 71 -0.51 -17.39 -12.30
CA ASN A 71 -1.30 -17.54 -11.09
C ASN A 71 -1.47 -19.04 -10.78
N PHE A 72 -0.87 -19.52 -9.70
CA PHE A 72 -0.90 -20.95 -9.35
C PHE A 72 -2.29 -21.46 -8.89
N ILE A 73 -3.22 -20.56 -8.55
CA ILE A 73 -4.55 -20.94 -8.04
C ILE A 73 -5.53 -21.18 -9.18
N THR A 74 -5.46 -20.40 -10.25
CA THR A 74 -6.46 -20.41 -11.35
C THR A 74 -5.85 -20.68 -12.73
N GLY A 75 -4.53 -20.80 -12.85
CA GLY A 75 -3.81 -21.00 -14.11
C GLY A 75 -3.82 -19.79 -15.05
N GLN A 76 -4.64 -18.77 -14.77
CA GLN A 76 -4.76 -17.55 -15.56
C GLN A 76 -4.18 -16.35 -14.81
N ASN A 77 -3.40 -15.54 -15.52
CA ASN A 77 -2.93 -14.25 -15.03
C ASN A 77 -4.09 -13.23 -15.09
N ILE A 78 -5.08 -13.41 -14.20
CA ILE A 78 -6.19 -12.47 -14.05
C ILE A 78 -5.62 -11.20 -13.42
N PRO A 79 -5.66 -10.05 -14.11
CA PRO A 79 -5.24 -8.79 -13.52
C PRO A 79 -5.99 -8.59 -12.21
N SER A 80 -5.26 -8.47 -11.10
CA SER A 80 -5.85 -8.11 -9.81
C SER A 80 -6.58 -6.79 -10.02
N ASP A 81 -7.90 -6.82 -9.87
CA ASP A 81 -8.76 -5.65 -9.99
C ASP A 81 -8.60 -4.76 -8.76
N LYS A 82 -7.40 -4.19 -8.60
CA LYS A 82 -7.08 -3.24 -7.54
C LYS A 82 -7.81 -1.91 -7.75
N THR A 83 -8.54 -1.77 -8.85
CA THR A 83 -9.23 -0.58 -9.31
C THR A 83 -10.69 -0.51 -8.90
N LYS A 84 -11.42 -1.65 -8.80
CA LYS A 84 -12.86 -1.64 -8.46
C LYS A 84 -13.20 -1.19 -7.04
N CYS A 85 -12.26 -1.24 -6.10
CA CYS A 85 -12.49 -0.82 -4.72
C CYS A 85 -11.88 0.55 -4.37
N ARG A 86 -11.49 1.36 -5.36
CA ARG A 86 -11.01 2.73 -5.10
C ARG A 86 -12.13 3.73 -5.26
N TYR A 87 -12.89 3.96 -4.19
CA TYR A 87 -13.67 5.19 -4.10
C TYR A 87 -12.71 6.36 -3.88
N PRO A 88 -12.98 7.53 -4.49
CA PRO A 88 -12.12 8.71 -4.35
C PRO A 88 -12.03 9.27 -2.92
N GLY A 89 -12.71 8.64 -1.94
CA GLY A 89 -12.60 9.01 -0.53
C GLY A 89 -13.50 8.16 0.37
N ALA A 90 -13.56 8.56 1.64
CA ALA A 90 -14.45 7.95 2.62
C ALA A 90 -15.91 8.38 2.39
N ALA A 91 -16.86 7.44 2.54
CA ALA A 91 -18.28 7.75 2.47
C ALA A 91 -18.65 8.86 3.48
N PRO A 92 -19.53 9.81 3.17
CA PRO A 92 -19.98 10.82 4.12
C PRO A 92 -20.62 10.19 5.38
N PHE A 93 -20.53 10.85 6.53
CA PHE A 93 -21.18 10.35 7.76
C PHE A 93 -22.70 10.17 7.57
N GLY A 94 -23.25 9.02 7.94
CA GLY A 94 -24.63 8.64 7.64
C GLY A 94 -24.79 7.77 6.38
N TYR A 95 -23.71 7.55 5.63
CA TYR A 95 -23.68 6.72 4.43
C TYR A 95 -22.51 5.75 4.46
N ALA A 96 -22.60 4.71 3.64
CA ALA A 96 -21.58 3.68 3.43
C ALA A 96 -21.52 3.31 1.94
N PHE A 97 -20.38 2.78 1.49
CA PHE A 97 -20.28 2.21 0.15
C PHE A 97 -20.52 0.70 0.22
N LEU A 98 -21.43 0.19 -0.61
CA LEU A 98 -21.70 -1.24 -0.82
C LEU A 98 -21.69 -1.49 -2.34
N ASP A 99 -20.84 -2.40 -2.81
CA ASP A 99 -20.78 -2.83 -4.23
C ASP A 99 -20.72 -1.70 -5.29
N GLY A 100 -19.97 -0.65 -5.02
CA GLY A 100 -19.85 0.51 -5.91
C GLY A 100 -20.80 1.65 -5.56
N GLN A 101 -21.80 1.39 -4.72
CA GLN A 101 -22.95 2.26 -4.55
C GLN A 101 -22.97 2.92 -3.16
N LEU A 102 -23.35 4.20 -3.14
CA LEU A 102 -23.53 4.93 -1.88
C LEU A 102 -24.89 4.56 -1.28
N VAL A 103 -24.85 3.80 -0.19
CA VAL A 103 -26.03 3.32 0.53
C VAL A 103 -26.16 4.05 1.87
N LEU A 104 -27.40 4.19 2.34
CA LEU A 104 -27.73 4.78 3.63
C LEU A 104 -27.32 3.87 4.79
N ASP A 105 -26.50 4.38 5.72
CA ASP A 105 -26.25 3.69 7.00
C ASP A 105 -27.32 4.14 8.00
N VAL A 106 -28.35 3.32 8.21
CA VAL A 106 -29.53 3.65 9.03
C VAL A 106 -29.13 4.17 10.42
N LYS A 107 -28.21 3.49 11.11
CA LYS A 107 -27.81 3.85 12.48
C LYS A 107 -27.16 5.23 12.53
N LYS A 108 -26.20 5.48 11.62
CA LYS A 108 -25.52 6.78 11.57
C LYS A 108 -26.42 7.88 11.01
N HIS A 109 -27.32 7.54 10.09
CA HIS A 109 -28.24 8.50 9.48
C HIS A 109 -29.30 8.99 10.47
N LEU A 110 -29.73 8.17 11.43
CA LEU A 110 -30.59 8.63 12.54
C LEU A 110 -29.92 9.77 13.34
N ILE A 111 -28.62 9.68 13.57
CA ILE A 111 -27.85 10.75 14.24
C ILE A 111 -27.83 12.01 13.37
N VAL A 112 -27.64 11.88 12.04
CA VAL A 112 -27.72 13.01 11.11
C VAL A 112 -29.09 13.69 11.16
N ARG A 113 -30.18 12.92 11.10
CA ARG A 113 -31.55 13.46 11.23
C ARG A 113 -31.75 14.20 12.55
N LYS A 114 -31.21 13.67 13.65
CA LYS A 114 -31.26 14.31 14.97
C LYS A 114 -30.51 15.64 14.98
N ILE A 115 -29.29 15.68 14.42
CA ILE A 115 -28.51 16.91 14.26
C ILE A 115 -29.32 17.96 13.50
N LEU A 116 -29.93 17.57 12.38
CA LEU A 116 -30.73 18.50 11.56
C LEU A 116 -31.95 19.02 12.33
N LYS A 117 -32.66 18.17 13.06
CA LYS A 117 -33.80 18.58 13.89
C LYS A 117 -33.39 19.58 14.97
N LEU A 118 -32.28 19.33 15.67
CA LEU A 118 -31.77 20.24 16.70
C LEU A 118 -31.31 21.58 16.10
N ASN A 119 -30.68 21.55 14.93
CA ASN A 119 -30.29 22.76 14.21
C ASN A 119 -31.52 23.57 13.74
N GLN A 120 -32.57 22.89 13.26
CA GLN A 120 -33.84 23.55 12.88
C GLN A 120 -34.54 24.19 14.08
N SER A 121 -34.39 23.63 15.28
CA SER A 121 -34.87 24.27 16.52
C SER A 121 -34.03 25.46 16.99
N GLY A 122 -33.00 25.87 16.25
CA GLY A 122 -32.17 27.03 16.57
C GLY A 122 -31.07 26.77 17.61
N LYS A 123 -30.79 25.51 17.98
CA LYS A 123 -29.69 25.20 18.90
C LYS A 123 -28.34 25.51 18.25
N SER A 124 -27.40 26.04 19.05
CA SER A 124 -26.03 26.27 18.58
C SER A 124 -25.31 24.95 18.29
N ASN A 125 -24.33 24.98 17.38
CA ASN A 125 -23.53 23.81 17.03
C ASN A 125 -22.82 23.17 18.24
N GLN A 126 -22.45 23.97 19.25
CA GLN A 126 -21.85 23.48 20.48
C GLN A 126 -22.89 22.75 21.34
N ALA A 127 -24.06 23.37 21.57
CA ALA A 127 -25.15 22.74 22.32
C ALA A 127 -25.63 21.43 21.69
N ILE A 128 -25.62 21.32 20.35
CA ILE A 128 -25.91 20.08 19.64
C ILE A 128 -24.84 19.02 19.94
N ALA A 129 -23.56 19.37 19.91
CA ALA A 129 -22.48 18.43 20.21
C ALA A 129 -22.60 17.91 21.66
N ASP A 130 -22.87 18.81 22.62
CA ASP A 130 -23.02 18.46 24.03
C ASP A 130 -24.23 17.53 24.24
N GLU A 131 -25.36 17.81 23.60
CA GLU A 131 -26.54 16.94 23.62
C GLU A 131 -26.25 15.52 23.08
N LEU A 132 -25.53 15.42 21.96
CA LEU A 132 -25.14 14.12 21.39
C LEU A 132 -24.19 13.35 22.32
N ASN A 133 -23.25 14.06 22.94
CA ASN A 133 -22.29 13.48 23.87
C ASN A 133 -22.97 12.99 25.15
N ASN A 134 -23.94 13.76 25.68
CA ASN A 134 -24.75 13.38 26.84
C ASN A 134 -25.55 12.10 26.56
N GLN A 135 -26.03 11.93 25.33
CA GLN A 135 -26.71 10.72 24.86
C GLN A 135 -25.75 9.59 24.46
N LYS A 136 -24.44 9.76 24.65
CA LYS A 136 -23.39 8.79 24.31
C LYS A 136 -23.38 8.40 22.83
N LEU A 137 -23.86 9.27 21.94
CA LEU A 137 -23.80 9.06 20.49
C LEU A 137 -22.41 9.45 20.00
N ARG A 138 -21.69 8.52 19.38
CA ARG A 138 -20.31 8.75 18.93
C ARG A 138 -20.23 9.06 17.44
N PRO A 139 -19.30 9.94 17.01
CA PRO A 139 -18.94 10.09 15.60
C PRO A 139 -18.17 8.87 15.10
N ARG A 140 -17.87 8.80 13.79
CA ARG A 140 -17.29 7.61 13.16
C ARG A 140 -15.93 7.20 13.73
N PHE A 141 -15.03 8.15 13.96
CA PHE A 141 -13.64 7.89 14.36
C PHE A 141 -13.24 8.52 15.68
N ALA A 142 -13.98 9.54 16.15
CA ALA A 142 -13.64 10.25 17.37
C ALA A 142 -14.45 9.74 18.58
N THR A 143 -13.96 10.04 19.77
CA THR A 143 -14.58 9.61 21.03
C THR A 143 -15.83 10.42 21.39
N LYS A 144 -15.87 11.70 20.99
CA LYS A 144 -16.96 12.64 21.24
C LYS A 144 -17.21 13.54 20.04
N TRP A 145 -18.42 14.10 19.95
CA TRP A 145 -18.77 15.16 19.02
C TRP A 145 -18.14 16.48 19.41
N GLU A 146 -17.65 17.19 18.40
CA GLU A 146 -17.18 18.57 18.51
C GLU A 146 -18.03 19.48 17.64
N ARG A 147 -18.08 20.76 18.00
CA ARG A 147 -18.77 21.82 17.24
C ARG A 147 -18.46 21.78 15.74
N ARG A 148 -17.19 21.57 15.37
CA ARG A 148 -16.74 21.52 13.97
C ARG A 148 -17.32 20.32 13.22
N GLY A 149 -17.38 19.15 13.87
CA GLY A 149 -17.98 17.95 13.28
C GLY A 149 -19.47 18.11 13.01
N VAL A 150 -20.20 18.69 13.96
CA VAL A 150 -21.63 19.01 13.80
C VAL A 150 -21.85 20.01 12.66
N PHE A 151 -21.08 21.10 12.64
CA PHE A 151 -21.15 22.11 11.57
C PHE A 151 -20.89 21.50 10.19
N ALA A 152 -19.90 20.62 10.06
CA ALA A 152 -19.58 19.96 8.79
C ALA A 152 -20.75 19.11 8.26
N VAL A 153 -21.45 18.39 9.14
CA VAL A 153 -22.65 17.63 8.79
C VAL A 153 -23.75 18.57 8.29
N ILE A 154 -24.07 19.62 9.05
CA ILE A 154 -25.14 20.57 8.69
C ILE A 154 -24.84 21.24 7.35
N LYS A 155 -23.63 21.77 7.17
CA LYS A 155 -23.20 22.44 5.94
C LYS A 155 -23.33 21.54 4.71
N ARG A 156 -22.97 20.25 4.85
CA ARG A 156 -23.11 19.25 3.79
C ARG A 156 -24.57 19.01 3.43
N GLU A 157 -25.41 18.75 4.43
CA GLU A 157 -26.84 18.47 4.19
C GLU A 157 -27.57 19.67 3.59
N GLN A 158 -27.18 20.90 3.97
CA GLN A 158 -27.70 22.12 3.34
C GLN A 158 -27.24 22.26 1.88
N LYS A 159 -26.00 21.88 1.56
CA LYS A 159 -25.49 21.88 0.18
C LYS A 159 -26.26 20.90 -0.70
N ASN A 160 -26.59 19.71 -0.18
CA ASN A 160 -27.28 18.65 -0.92
C ASN A 160 -28.80 18.90 -1.10
N LYS A 161 -29.37 19.88 -0.39
CA LYS A 161 -30.78 20.28 -0.55
C LYS A 161 -31.00 21.31 -1.67
N LYS A 162 -29.93 21.91 -2.18
CA LYS A 162 -29.96 22.80 -3.36
C LYS A 162 -29.80 21.96 -4.62
#